data_AF-A0A9D5Q503-F1
#
_entry.id   AF-A0A9D5Q503-F1
#
_cell.length_a   1.000
_cell.length_b   1.000
_cell.length_c   1.000
_cell.angle_alpha   90.00
_cell.angle_beta   90.00
_cell.angle_gamma   90.00
#
_symmetry.space_group_name_H-M   'P 1'
#
loop_
_entity.id
_entity.type
_entity.pdbx_description
1 polymer ?
#
loop_
_entity_poly.entity_id
_entity_poly.type
_entity_poly.pdbx_seq_one_letter_code
_entity_poly.pdbx_strand_id
1 'polypeptide(L)'
;MKPIHTFVAIPSLPTQLERLRDLAYNLHWAWDHNTILLFRQLDSDLWEATGHNPVLMLGTIDQTKLEAAAADEGFLAQLDRVLHAFDAYQTAKSTWFSRTHGSISDSHVAYFSAEFGV
;
A
#
# COMPACT_ATOMS: atom_id res chain seq x y z
N MET A 1 -0.01 -33.43 -13.59
CA MET A 1 -0.49 -33.74 -12.23
C MET A 1 -1.07 -32.47 -11.62
N LYS A 2 -2.33 -32.48 -11.16
CA LYS A 2 -2.90 -31.37 -10.38
C LYS A 2 -2.68 -31.66 -8.89
N PRO A 3 -2.21 -30.70 -8.08
CA PRO A 3 -2.00 -30.92 -6.65
C PRO A 3 -3.34 -31.17 -5.95
N ILE A 4 -3.34 -32.11 -4.98
CA ILE A 4 -4.53 -32.49 -4.21
C ILE A 4 -4.86 -31.40 -3.19
N HIS A 5 -3.85 -30.76 -2.59
CA HIS A 5 -3.95 -29.58 -1.73
C HIS A 5 -2.79 -28.62 -2.02
N THR A 6 -3.07 -27.31 -2.01
CA THR A 6 -2.07 -26.25 -2.09
C THR A 6 -2.04 -25.54 -0.76
N PHE A 7 -0.91 -25.60 -0.06
CA PHE A 7 -0.68 -24.81 1.15
C PHE A 7 0.13 -23.58 0.74
N VAL A 8 -0.45 -22.39 0.92
CA VAL A 8 0.27 -21.12 0.72
C VAL A 8 0.77 -20.69 2.09
N ALA A 9 2.07 -20.78 2.31
CA ALA A 9 2.70 -20.19 3.49
C ALA A 9 2.79 -18.68 3.26
N ILE A 10 1.95 -17.91 3.95
CA ILE A 10 2.02 -16.45 3.90
C ILE A 10 3.04 -16.02 4.97
N PRO A 11 4.06 -15.23 4.61
CA PRO A 11 4.99 -14.65 5.57
C PRO A 11 4.26 -13.89 6.67
N SER A 12 4.74 -14.03 7.91
CA SER A 12 4.16 -13.29 9.04
C SER A 12 4.80 -11.91 9.07
N LEU A 13 4.02 -10.88 8.80
CA LEU A 13 4.45 -9.51 9.00
C LEU A 13 4.77 -9.27 10.48
N PRO A 14 5.98 -8.77 10.80
CA PRO A 14 6.28 -8.31 12.15
C PRO A 14 5.33 -7.18 12.56
N THR A 15 5.01 -7.05 13.84
CA THR A 15 4.05 -6.05 14.36
C THR A 15 4.37 -4.62 13.91
N GLN A 16 5.65 -4.27 13.83
CA GLN A 16 6.12 -2.95 13.39
C GLN A 16 5.82 -2.68 11.90
N LEU A 17 5.69 -3.73 11.10
CA LEU A 17 5.47 -3.69 9.66
C LEU A 17 4.01 -3.97 9.27
N GLU A 18 3.12 -4.29 10.22
CA GLU A 18 1.73 -4.66 9.91
C GLU A 18 1.00 -3.60 9.09
N ARG A 19 1.29 -2.32 9.32
CA ARG A 19 0.70 -1.20 8.56
C ARG A 19 1.14 -1.13 7.10
N LEU A 20 2.09 -1.95 6.65
CA LEU A 20 2.33 -2.17 5.22
C LEU A 20 1.10 -2.76 4.52
N ARG A 21 0.25 -3.50 5.23
CA ARG A 21 -1.03 -3.99 4.67
C ARG A 21 -1.96 -2.83 4.32
N ASP A 22 -2.05 -1.81 5.18
CA ASP A 22 -2.89 -0.64 4.94
C ASP A 22 -2.50 0.05 3.63
N LEU A 23 -1.19 0.19 3.41
CA LEU A 23 -0.64 0.75 2.18
C LEU A 23 -0.86 -0.17 0.98
N ALA A 24 -0.63 -1.47 1.12
CA ALA A 24 -0.75 -2.44 0.02
C ALA A 24 -2.19 -2.58 -0.50
N TYR A 25 -3.18 -2.53 0.40
CA TYR A 25 -4.60 -2.69 0.06
C TYR A 25 -5.30 -1.37 -0.29
N ASN A 26 -4.58 -0.25 -0.33
CA ASN A 26 -5.12 1.04 -0.73
C ASN A 26 -4.42 1.57 -1.98
N LEU A 27 -5.16 1.74 -3.08
CA LEU A 27 -4.64 2.16 -4.39
C LEU A 27 -3.90 3.50 -4.40
N HIS A 28 -3.97 4.28 -3.32
CA HIS A 28 -3.11 5.44 -3.12
C HIS A 28 -1.62 5.13 -3.39
N TRP A 29 -1.16 3.91 -3.08
CA TRP A 29 0.22 3.50 -3.37
C TRP A 29 0.60 3.65 -4.85
N ALA A 30 -0.36 3.52 -5.78
CA ALA A 30 -0.07 3.48 -7.21
C ALA A 30 0.38 4.85 -7.77
N TRP A 31 0.09 5.95 -7.06
CA TRP A 31 0.55 7.29 -7.43
C TRP A 31 1.44 7.95 -6.37
N ASP A 32 1.58 7.38 -5.18
CA ASP A 32 2.48 7.90 -4.15
C ASP A 32 3.89 7.30 -4.30
N HIS A 33 4.82 8.12 -4.78
CA HIS A 33 6.19 7.69 -5.03
C HIS A 33 6.90 7.18 -3.77
N ASN A 34 6.61 7.75 -2.59
CA ASN A 34 7.26 7.34 -1.35
C ASN A 34 6.83 5.92 -0.94
N THR A 35 5.56 5.58 -1.12
CA THR A 35 5.04 4.23 -0.90
C THR A 35 5.67 3.23 -1.88
N ILE A 36 5.80 3.58 -3.16
CA ILE A 36 6.47 2.73 -4.16
C ILE A 36 7.93 2.47 -3.76
N LEU A 37 8.67 3.52 -3.37
CA LEU A 37 10.06 3.39 -2.93
C LEU A 37 10.20 2.48 -1.71
N LEU A 38 9.22 2.51 -0.80
CA LEU A 38 9.20 1.68 0.39
C LEU A 38 9.11 0.19 0.04
N PHE A 39 8.19 -0.19 -0.86
CA PHE A 39 8.10 -1.56 -1.36
C PHE A 39 9.36 -1.98 -2.15
N ARG A 40 9.92 -1.09 -2.98
CA ARG A 40 11.19 -1.37 -3.69
C ARG A 40 12.37 -1.57 -2.75
N GLN A 41 12.42 -0.86 -1.62
CA GLN A 41 13.49 -1.00 -0.63
C GLN A 41 13.42 -2.34 0.11
N LEU A 42 12.21 -2.89 0.32
CA LEU A 42 12.06 -4.23 0.90
C LEU A 42 12.70 -5.30 0.01
N ASP A 43 12.39 -5.28 -1.28
CA ASP A 43 12.97 -6.18 -2.26
C ASP A 43 12.70 -5.68 -3.69
N SER A 44 13.72 -5.10 -4.33
CA SER A 44 13.58 -4.54 -5.68
C SER A 44 13.25 -5.59 -6.72
N ASP A 45 13.87 -6.77 -6.62
CA ASP A 45 13.71 -7.82 -7.62
C ASP A 45 12.33 -8.46 -7.50
N LEU A 46 11.87 -8.68 -6.26
CA LEU A 46 10.53 -9.18 -6.01
C LEU A 46 9.46 -8.16 -6.42
N TRP A 47 9.69 -6.87 -6.18
CA TRP A 47 8.78 -5.81 -6.63
C TRP A 47 8.54 -5.86 -8.15
N GLU A 48 9.60 -6.01 -8.94
CA GLU A 48 9.48 -6.18 -10.39
C GLU A 48 8.82 -7.53 -10.75
N ALA A 49 9.20 -8.62 -10.08
CA ALA A 49 8.68 -9.96 -10.34
C ALA A 49 7.18 -10.13 -10.03
N THR A 50 6.65 -9.39 -9.06
CA THR A 50 5.21 -9.38 -8.75
C THR A 50 4.42 -8.39 -9.61
N GLY A 51 5.07 -7.73 -10.58
CA GLY A 51 4.43 -6.73 -11.44
C GLY A 51 3.94 -5.53 -10.65
N HIS A 52 4.72 -5.10 -9.65
CA HIS A 52 4.39 -3.97 -8.78
C HIS A 52 3.12 -4.18 -7.93
N ASN A 53 2.78 -5.44 -7.63
CA ASN A 53 1.67 -5.78 -6.76
C ASN A 53 2.15 -5.91 -5.29
N PRO A 54 1.89 -4.93 -4.41
CA PRO A 54 2.37 -4.95 -3.03
C PRO A 54 1.71 -6.06 -2.19
N VAL A 55 0.45 -6.41 -2.47
CA VAL A 55 -0.25 -7.50 -1.76
C VAL A 55 0.42 -8.85 -2.07
N LEU A 56 0.67 -9.13 -3.35
CA LEU A 56 1.37 -10.34 -3.77
C LEU A 56 2.81 -10.37 -3.23
N MET A 57 3.49 -9.22 -3.26
CA MET A 57 4.85 -9.07 -2.73
C MET A 57 4.92 -9.44 -1.25
N LEU A 58 4.08 -8.84 -0.39
CA LEU A 58 4.06 -9.15 1.04
C LEU A 58 3.67 -10.61 1.32
N GLY A 59 2.89 -11.23 0.44
CA GLY A 59 2.54 -12.65 0.52
C GLY A 59 3.63 -13.62 0.05
N THR A 60 4.70 -13.11 -0.59
CA THR A 60 5.74 -13.93 -1.24
C THR A 60 7.15 -13.63 -0.72
N ILE A 61 7.36 -12.46 -0.10
CA ILE A 61 8.66 -12.00 0.39
C ILE A 61 9.23 -12.95 1.45
N ASP A 62 10.55 -13.15 1.41
CA ASP A 62 11.22 -13.97 2.40
C ASP A 62 11.10 -13.36 3.81
N GLN A 63 10.79 -14.21 4.80
CA GLN A 63 10.61 -13.79 6.18
C GLN A 63 11.85 -13.06 6.73
N THR A 64 13.06 -13.45 6.33
CA THR A 64 14.31 -12.83 6.79
C THR A 64 14.43 -11.38 6.32
N LYS A 65 13.89 -11.03 5.15
CA LYS A 65 13.87 -9.63 4.66
C LYS A 65 12.91 -8.79 5.49
N LEU A 66 11.75 -9.33 5.87
CA LEU A 66 10.80 -8.65 6.76
C LEU A 66 11.40 -8.42 8.15
N GLU A 67 12.09 -9.41 8.71
CA GLU A 67 12.76 -9.28 10.01
C GLU A 67 13.90 -8.27 9.97
N ALA A 68 14.71 -8.27 8.91
CA ALA A 68 15.76 -7.28 8.71
C ALA A 68 15.19 -5.86 8.59
N ALA A 69 14.13 -5.67 7.81
CA ALA A 69 13.45 -4.37 7.68
C ALA A 69 12.80 -3.91 8.98
N ALA A 70 12.27 -4.84 9.78
CA ALA A 70 11.71 -4.55 11.09
C ALA A 70 12.78 -4.13 12.12
N ALA A 71 14.04 -4.53 11.92
CA ALA A 71 15.17 -4.11 12.76
C ALA A 71 15.91 -2.87 12.23
N ASP A 72 15.61 -2.41 11.01
CA ASP A 72 16.24 -1.24 10.38
C ASP A 72 15.51 0.04 10.78
N GLU A 73 16.13 0.84 11.65
CA GLU A 73 15.59 2.13 12.11
C GLU A 73 15.35 3.12 10.95
N GLY A 74 16.18 3.09 9.91
CA GLY A 74 16.03 3.96 8.74
C GLY A 74 14.79 3.59 7.93
N PHE A 75 14.56 2.28 7.74
CA PHE A 75 13.35 1.77 7.10
C PHE A 75 12.09 2.12 7.92
N LEU A 76 12.11 1.87 9.23
CA LEU A 76 10.98 2.18 10.11
C LEU A 76 10.65 3.68 10.13
N ALA A 77 11.66 4.55 10.17
CA ALA A 77 11.46 5.99 10.10
C ALA A 77 10.87 6.43 8.75
N GLN A 78 11.25 5.79 7.65
CA GLN A 78 10.63 6.03 6.35
C GLN A 78 9.18 5.55 6.30
N LEU A 79 8.90 4.36 6.84
CA LEU A 79 7.55 3.82 6.96
C LEU A 79 6.64 4.74 7.75
N ASP A 80 7.09 5.22 8.90
CA ASP A 80 6.32 6.15 9.73
C ASP A 80 5.99 7.45 8.97
N ARG A 81 6.96 8.03 8.24
CA ARG A 81 6.70 9.22 7.40
C ARG A 81 5.66 8.96 6.31
N VAL A 82 5.73 7.81 5.65
CA VAL A 82 4.76 7.43 4.60
C VAL A 82 3.37 7.25 5.21
N LEU A 83 3.28 6.55 6.34
CA LEU A 83 2.01 6.33 7.04
C LEU A 83 1.39 7.64 7.53
N HIS A 84 2.20 8.56 8.08
CA HIS A 84 1.72 9.86 8.50
C HIS A 84 1.16 10.67 7.31
N ALA A 85 1.85 10.66 6.17
CA ALA A 85 1.36 11.31 4.95
C ALA A 85 0.06 10.66 4.43
N PHE A 86 -0.02 9.33 4.47
CA PHE A 86 -1.19 8.55 4.08
C PHE A 86 -2.40 8.86 4.98
N ASP A 87 -2.22 8.83 6.30
CA ASP A 87 -3.28 9.11 7.28
C ASP A 87 -3.77 10.56 7.15
N ALA A 88 -2.85 11.51 6.93
CA ALA A 88 -3.19 12.91 6.66
C ALA A 88 -3.99 13.06 5.36
N TYR A 89 -3.63 12.33 4.30
CA TYR A 89 -4.37 12.34 3.03
C TYR A 89 -5.79 11.80 3.20
N GLN A 90 -5.97 10.66 3.87
CA GLN A 90 -7.28 10.03 4.05
C GLN A 90 -8.23 10.85 4.94
N THR A 91 -7.68 11.59 5.91
CA THR A 91 -8.49 12.38 6.85
C THR A 91 -8.67 13.84 6.44
N ALA A 92 -8.01 14.26 5.35
CA ALA A 92 -8.03 15.65 4.88
C ALA A 92 -9.46 16.17 4.65
N LYS A 93 -9.82 17.24 5.36
CA LYS A 93 -11.09 17.96 5.18
C LYS A 93 -10.98 19.12 4.19
N SER A 94 -9.78 19.65 4.01
CA SER A 94 -9.46 20.70 3.03
C SER A 94 -9.00 20.08 1.71
N THR A 95 -9.93 19.45 0.99
CA THR A 95 -9.68 18.88 -0.33
C THR A 95 -9.80 19.96 -1.42
N TRP A 96 -9.34 19.65 -2.63
CA TRP A 96 -9.51 20.57 -3.76
C TRP A 96 -11.00 20.94 -3.97
N PHE A 97 -11.89 19.96 -3.84
CA PHE A 97 -13.33 20.19 -3.97
C PHE A 97 -13.87 21.10 -2.87
N SER A 98 -13.54 20.86 -1.60
CA SER A 98 -14.05 21.70 -0.51
C SER A 98 -13.52 23.13 -0.57
N ARG A 99 -12.31 23.36 -1.10
CA ARG A 99 -11.77 24.71 -1.33
C ARG A 99 -12.40 25.43 -2.51
N THR A 100 -12.66 24.72 -3.61
CA THR A 100 -13.12 25.33 -4.88
C THR A 100 -14.64 25.45 -4.95
N HIS A 101 -15.35 24.51 -4.32
CA HIS A 101 -16.80 24.36 -4.38
C HIS A 101 -17.43 24.24 -2.98
N GLY A 102 -16.78 24.76 -1.94
CA GLY A 102 -17.22 24.60 -0.55
C GLY A 102 -18.59 25.17 -0.18
N SER A 103 -19.20 25.98 -1.05
CA SER A 103 -20.58 26.44 -0.90
C SER A 103 -21.62 25.39 -1.30
N ILE A 104 -21.20 24.32 -1.98
CA ILE A 104 -22.08 23.23 -2.42
C ILE A 104 -22.13 22.17 -1.31
N SER A 105 -23.27 22.09 -0.62
CA SER A 105 -23.59 21.04 0.35
C SER A 105 -24.56 20.01 -0.25
N ASP A 106 -24.50 18.75 0.20
CA ASP A 106 -25.43 17.67 -0.19
C ASP A 106 -25.61 17.45 -1.70
N SER A 107 -24.49 17.43 -2.43
CA SER A 107 -24.49 17.08 -3.85
C SER A 107 -24.35 15.59 -4.09
N HIS A 108 -25.15 15.08 -5.02
CA HIS A 108 -25.05 13.71 -5.52
C HIS A 108 -24.15 13.70 -6.75
N VAL A 109 -23.17 12.80 -6.75
CA VAL A 109 -22.27 12.59 -7.89
C VAL A 109 -22.61 11.26 -8.54
N ALA A 110 -23.00 11.29 -9.81
CA ALA A 110 -23.17 10.09 -10.62
C ALA A 110 -21.97 9.96 -11.57
N TYR A 111 -21.15 8.94 -11.35
CA TYR A 111 -20.02 8.61 -12.21
C TYR A 111 -20.44 7.51 -13.20
N PHE A 112 -20.49 7.86 -14.49
CA PHE A 112 -20.81 6.92 -15.55
C PHE A 112 -19.53 6.52 -16.29
N SER A 113 -19.22 5.23 -16.29
CA SER A 113 -18.13 4.66 -17.08
C SER A 113 -18.60 3.36 -17.73
N ALA A 114 -18.14 3.09 -18.95
CA ALA A 114 -18.42 1.82 -19.63
C ALA A 114 -17.71 0.65 -18.92
N GLU A 115 -16.51 0.90 -18.41
CA GLU A 115 -15.70 -0.06 -17.65
C GLU A 115 -14.94 0.68 -16.54
N PHE A 116 -14.67 -0.03 -15.44
CA PHE A 116 -13.86 0.48 -14.34
C PHE A 116 -12.89 -0.61 -13.91
N GLY A 117 -11.76 -0.69 -14.61
CA GLY A 117 -10.68 -1.66 -14.35
C GLY A 117 -9.75 -1.11 -13.29
N VAL A 118 -9.92 -1.61 -12.06
CA VAL A 118 -9.12 -1.27 -10.89
C VAL A 118 -8.48 -2.51 -10.32
#